data_AF-A0AA35RU49-F1
#
_entry.id   AF-A0AA35RU49-F1
#
_cell.length_a   1.000
_cell.length_b   1.000
_cell.length_c   1.000
_cell.angle_alpha   90.00
_cell.angle_beta   90.00
_cell.angle_gamma   90.00
#
_symmetry.space_group_name_H-M   'P 1'
#
loop_
_entity.id
_entity.type
_entity.pdbx_description
1 polymer ?
#
loop_
_entity_poly.entity_id
_entity_poly.type
_entity_poly.pdbx_seq_one_letter_code
_entity_poly.pdbx_strand_id
1 'polypeptide(L)'
;MERSSEPSKDRRVLSIQSHVVHGHVGNSAAVFPLQVLGCDVDAINSVQFSNHTGYKEYRGQVLDSDNLDALITGLRSNSLLKYTHILTGYCGEKSFLEKILDVVTELKRASPNCLFLCDPVLGDDGKMYVPSELIDVYRERIVPSADILTPNQFELELLSGAKVTSEEEALKAIDCLLSRGSKCVIVTSIELPSSTDTLVLLGKSEKGEVARIEIPKLEGPFRGNWGPLLCPPVGMEPPRPTVIV
;
A
#
# COMPACT_ATOMS: atom_id res chain seq x y z
N MET A 1 -8.14 2.64 42.37
CA MET A 1 -8.63 1.95 41.16
C MET A 1 -8.09 2.73 39.97
N GLU A 2 -6.91 2.33 39.51
CA GLU A 2 -6.27 2.85 38.30
C GLU A 2 -7.19 2.61 37.11
N ARG A 3 -7.46 3.65 36.32
CA ARG A 3 -8.03 3.48 34.99
C ARG A 3 -6.92 2.91 34.11
N SER A 4 -7.01 1.63 33.83
CA SER A 4 -6.27 0.97 32.76
C SER A 4 -6.45 1.76 31.46
N SER A 5 -5.34 2.13 30.84
CA SER A 5 -5.26 2.76 29.52
C SER A 5 -5.91 1.87 28.45
N GLU A 6 -7.10 2.24 27.98
CA GLU A 6 -7.67 1.67 26.75
C GLU A 6 -6.78 2.06 25.55
N PRO A 7 -6.51 1.15 24.59
CA PRO A 7 -5.89 1.52 23.31
C PRO A 7 -6.86 2.43 22.52
N SER A 8 -6.34 3.47 21.87
CA SER A 8 -7.11 4.57 21.27
C SER A 8 -8.25 4.11 20.33
N LYS A 9 -9.48 4.56 20.62
CA LYS A 9 -10.74 4.22 19.93
C LYS A 9 -10.95 4.78 18.50
N ASP A 10 -10.02 5.53 17.91
CA ASP A 10 -10.28 6.29 16.67
C ASP A 10 -9.36 5.89 15.48
N ARG A 11 -9.10 4.61 15.24
CA ARG A 11 -8.35 4.18 14.03
C ARG A 11 -9.29 4.12 12.83
N ARG A 12 -9.44 5.24 12.12
CA ARG A 12 -10.21 5.32 10.88
C ARG A 12 -9.30 5.43 9.65
N VAL A 13 -9.49 4.53 8.70
CA VAL A 13 -8.70 4.36 7.47
C VAL A 13 -9.56 4.70 6.26
N LEU A 14 -9.07 5.58 5.39
CA LEU A 14 -9.58 5.73 4.03
C LEU A 14 -8.73 4.87 3.09
N SER A 15 -9.30 3.79 2.56
CA SER A 15 -8.60 2.88 1.64
C SER A 15 -9.00 3.15 0.19
N ILE A 16 -8.07 3.65 -0.63
CA ILE A 16 -8.27 3.98 -2.04
C ILE A 16 -7.47 3.02 -2.91
N GLN A 17 -8.10 1.95 -3.40
CA GLN A 17 -7.43 0.84 -4.10
C GLN A 17 -8.35 0.19 -5.15
N SER A 18 -7.86 -0.82 -5.87
CA SER A 18 -8.72 -1.64 -6.72
C SER A 18 -9.76 -2.45 -5.93
N HIS A 19 -10.79 -2.93 -6.61
CA HIS A 19 -11.72 -3.92 -6.06
C HIS A 19 -12.11 -4.94 -7.13
N VAL A 20 -12.24 -6.21 -6.73
CA VAL A 20 -12.74 -7.29 -7.58
C VAL A 20 -13.92 -8.01 -6.94
N VAL A 21 -14.88 -8.46 -7.76
CA VAL A 21 -16.03 -9.25 -7.28
C VAL A 21 -15.61 -10.69 -6.93
N HIS A 22 -14.77 -11.32 -7.74
CA HIS A 22 -14.23 -12.66 -7.53
C HIS A 22 -12.72 -12.61 -7.30
N GLY A 23 -12.30 -13.10 -6.12
CA GLY A 23 -10.90 -13.10 -5.68
C GLY A 23 -10.60 -12.03 -4.63
N HIS A 24 -9.37 -12.04 -4.12
CA HIS A 24 -8.92 -11.17 -3.04
C HIS A 24 -7.72 -10.34 -3.49
N VAL A 25 -7.97 -9.11 -3.96
CA VAL A 25 -6.96 -8.10 -4.28
C VAL A 25 -7.51 -6.71 -3.97
N GLY A 26 -6.65 -5.71 -3.76
CA GLY A 26 -7.11 -4.37 -3.39
C GLY A 26 -8.00 -4.37 -2.14
N ASN A 27 -9.04 -3.56 -2.16
CA ASN A 27 -10.01 -3.43 -1.07
C ASN A 27 -10.70 -4.76 -0.71
N SER A 28 -10.85 -5.71 -1.64
CA SER A 28 -11.43 -7.04 -1.31
C SER A 28 -10.49 -7.93 -0.47
N ALA A 29 -9.21 -7.56 -0.37
CA ALA A 29 -8.22 -8.17 0.50
C ALA A 29 -7.83 -7.28 1.70
N ALA A 30 -7.92 -5.96 1.59
CA ALA A 30 -7.46 -5.04 2.64
C ALA A 30 -8.52 -4.75 3.72
N VAL A 31 -9.79 -4.59 3.34
CA VAL A 31 -10.83 -4.07 4.25
C VAL A 31 -11.09 -5.01 5.42
N PHE A 32 -11.29 -6.30 5.16
CA PHE A 32 -11.64 -7.27 6.20
C PHE A 32 -10.52 -7.44 7.26
N PRO A 33 -9.24 -7.65 6.89
CA PRO A 33 -8.16 -7.72 7.88
C PRO A 33 -8.04 -6.45 8.73
N LEU A 34 -8.16 -5.26 8.12
CA LEU A 34 -8.11 -3.99 8.86
C LEU A 34 -9.26 -3.88 9.87
N GLN A 35 -10.46 -4.30 9.50
CA GLN A 35 -11.61 -4.32 10.42
C GLN A 35 -11.42 -5.32 11.56
N VAL A 36 -10.85 -6.51 11.29
CA VAL A 36 -10.49 -7.49 12.32
C VAL A 36 -9.46 -6.92 13.31
N LEU A 37 -8.56 -6.06 12.85
CA LEU A 37 -7.59 -5.35 13.69
C LEU A 37 -8.18 -4.13 14.44
N GLY A 38 -9.49 -3.93 14.35
CA GLY A 38 -10.22 -2.88 15.07
C GLY A 38 -10.19 -1.51 14.40
N CYS A 39 -9.88 -1.44 13.09
CA CYS A 39 -9.98 -0.19 12.33
C CYS A 39 -11.39 -0.02 11.74
N ASP A 40 -11.90 1.21 11.79
CA ASP A 40 -13.00 1.64 10.90
C ASP A 40 -12.42 1.88 9.51
N VAL A 41 -12.98 1.26 8.48
CA VAL A 41 -12.45 1.34 7.12
C VAL A 41 -13.54 1.83 6.16
N ASP A 42 -13.31 2.98 5.55
CA ASP A 42 -14.09 3.47 4.42
C ASP A 42 -13.28 3.18 3.14
N ALA A 43 -13.89 2.49 2.18
CA ALA A 43 -13.21 2.08 0.95
C ALA A 43 -13.71 2.88 -0.26
N ILE A 44 -12.79 3.41 -1.04
CA ILE A 44 -13.02 3.96 -2.37
C ILE A 44 -12.30 3.08 -3.39
N ASN A 45 -13.01 2.68 -4.43
CA ASN A 45 -12.45 1.82 -5.46
C ASN A 45 -11.87 2.68 -6.59
N SER A 46 -10.67 2.40 -7.05
CA SER A 46 -10.07 2.98 -8.27
C SER A 46 -10.50 2.21 -9.52
N VAL A 47 -10.79 0.92 -9.36
CA VAL A 47 -11.41 0.06 -10.36
C VAL A 47 -12.41 -0.87 -9.68
N GLN A 48 -13.48 -1.19 -10.40
CA GLN A 48 -14.46 -2.20 -9.98
C GLN A 48 -14.52 -3.28 -11.06
N PHE A 49 -13.78 -4.37 -10.88
CA PHE A 49 -13.69 -5.45 -11.86
C PHE A 49 -14.38 -6.73 -11.40
N SER A 50 -14.71 -7.60 -12.36
CA SER A 50 -15.24 -8.94 -12.08
C SER A 50 -14.23 -9.83 -11.34
N ASN A 51 -12.96 -9.73 -11.69
CA ASN A 51 -11.84 -10.53 -11.19
C ASN A 51 -10.52 -9.81 -11.53
N HIS A 52 -9.40 -10.26 -10.96
CA HIS A 52 -8.10 -9.66 -11.28
C HIS A 52 -7.66 -9.94 -12.72
N THR A 53 -6.74 -9.12 -13.25
CA THR A 53 -6.29 -9.11 -14.65
C THR A 53 -5.44 -10.31 -15.09
N GLY A 54 -5.19 -11.24 -14.17
CA GLY A 54 -4.44 -12.48 -14.42
C GLY A 54 -5.32 -13.62 -14.94
N TYR A 55 -6.65 -13.46 -14.93
CA TYR A 55 -7.57 -14.36 -15.61
C TYR A 55 -7.60 -14.07 -17.12
N LYS A 56 -8.10 -15.04 -17.91
CA LYS A 56 -8.25 -14.91 -19.36
C LYS A 56 -9.11 -13.70 -19.77
N GLU A 57 -10.18 -13.43 -19.02
CA GLU A 57 -11.07 -12.30 -19.27
C GLU A 57 -11.41 -11.59 -17.95
N TYR A 58 -11.67 -10.29 -18.05
CA TYR A 58 -12.24 -9.49 -16.99
C TYR A 58 -13.09 -8.37 -17.61
N ARG A 59 -14.04 -7.86 -16.83
CA ARG A 59 -14.91 -6.73 -17.20
C ARG A 59 -15.05 -5.81 -16.00
N GLY A 60 -15.40 -4.56 -16.25
CA GLY A 60 -15.80 -3.61 -15.21
C GLY A 60 -15.36 -2.20 -15.51
N GLN A 61 -15.29 -1.38 -14.47
CA GLN A 61 -15.10 0.06 -14.56
C GLN A 61 -13.71 0.46 -14.07
N VAL A 62 -13.10 1.41 -14.78
CA VAL A 62 -11.97 2.20 -14.31
C VAL A 62 -12.53 3.55 -13.93
N LEU A 63 -12.31 3.97 -12.68
CA LEU A 63 -12.81 5.24 -12.18
C LEU A 63 -11.79 6.35 -12.43
N ASP A 64 -12.28 7.55 -12.72
CA ASP A 64 -11.50 8.75 -12.99
C ASP A 64 -11.59 9.77 -11.84
N SER A 65 -10.93 10.92 -12.03
CA SER A 65 -10.94 12.01 -11.05
C SER A 65 -12.33 12.54 -10.70
N ASP A 66 -13.28 12.57 -11.65
CA ASP A 66 -14.66 13.04 -11.41
C ASP A 66 -15.40 12.06 -10.50
N ASN A 67 -15.20 10.76 -10.70
CA ASN A 67 -15.79 9.74 -9.84
C ASN A 67 -15.25 9.83 -8.40
N LEU A 68 -13.94 10.04 -8.23
CA LEU A 68 -13.33 10.24 -6.92
C LEU A 68 -13.86 11.52 -6.25
N ASP A 69 -13.93 12.62 -7.00
CA ASP A 69 -14.41 13.90 -6.49
C ASP A 69 -15.86 13.82 -6.01
N ALA A 70 -16.74 13.12 -6.74
CA ALA A 70 -18.13 12.93 -6.35
C ALA A 70 -18.25 12.27 -4.96
N LEU A 71 -17.46 11.21 -4.69
CA LEU A 71 -17.47 10.51 -3.41
C LEU A 71 -16.90 11.39 -2.28
N ILE A 72 -15.75 12.03 -2.53
CA ILE A 72 -15.12 12.91 -1.54
C ILE A 72 -16.01 14.11 -1.23
N THR A 73 -16.68 14.69 -2.22
CA THR A 73 -17.66 15.77 -2.05
C THR A 73 -18.86 15.31 -1.22
N GLY A 74 -19.34 14.08 -1.40
CA GLY A 74 -20.36 13.48 -0.55
C GLY A 74 -19.90 13.37 0.90
N LEU A 75 -18.70 12.84 1.14
CA LEU A 75 -18.11 12.73 2.49
C LEU A 75 -17.92 14.11 3.12
N ARG A 76 -17.40 15.08 2.36
CA ARG A 76 -17.18 16.46 2.78
C ARG A 76 -18.47 17.14 3.22
N SER A 77 -19.53 17.02 2.41
CA SER A 77 -20.84 17.62 2.67
C SER A 77 -21.48 17.10 3.96
N ASN A 78 -21.12 15.88 4.37
CA ASN A 78 -21.58 15.26 5.61
C ASN A 78 -20.57 15.41 6.77
N SER A 79 -19.50 16.20 6.60
CA SER A 79 -18.43 16.38 7.61
C SER A 79 -17.75 15.06 8.03
N LEU A 80 -17.59 14.12 7.08
CA LEU A 80 -17.04 12.78 7.32
C LEU A 80 -15.55 12.63 6.97
N LEU A 81 -14.87 13.70 6.57
CA LEU A 81 -13.45 13.69 6.17
C LEU A 81 -12.46 13.66 7.36
N LYS A 82 -12.77 12.89 8.41
CA LYS A 82 -11.90 12.74 9.58
C LYS A 82 -11.25 11.35 9.57
N TYR A 83 -10.04 11.28 9.03
CA TYR A 83 -9.26 10.05 8.92
C TYR A 83 -7.95 10.13 9.68
N THR A 84 -7.53 9.01 10.24
CA THR A 84 -6.23 8.87 10.89
C THR A 84 -5.18 8.26 9.96
N HIS A 85 -5.64 7.49 8.97
CA HIS A 85 -4.78 6.84 8.00
C HIS A 85 -5.41 6.93 6.62
N ILE A 86 -4.56 7.05 5.60
CA ILE A 86 -4.91 6.92 4.20
C ILE A 86 -4.05 5.78 3.66
N LEU A 87 -4.70 4.84 3.00
CA LEU A 87 -4.06 3.70 2.36
C LEU A 87 -4.35 3.77 0.86
N THR A 88 -3.31 3.85 0.03
CA THR A 88 -3.48 3.78 -1.43
C THR A 88 -2.82 2.56 -2.02
N GLY A 89 -3.35 2.11 -3.15
CA GLY A 89 -2.90 0.93 -3.88
C GLY A 89 -3.06 1.10 -5.37
N TYR A 90 -3.36 0.00 -6.08
CA TYR A 90 -3.57 0.01 -7.53
C TYR A 90 -4.45 1.17 -8.00
N CYS A 91 -3.93 1.94 -8.94
CA CYS A 91 -4.61 3.00 -9.64
C CYS A 91 -4.26 2.89 -11.13
N GLY A 92 -5.27 2.68 -11.98
CA GLY A 92 -5.08 2.47 -13.41
C GLY A 92 -5.15 3.74 -14.26
N GLU A 93 -5.46 4.89 -13.65
CA GLU A 93 -5.80 6.12 -14.36
C GLU A 93 -5.05 7.31 -13.74
N LYS A 94 -4.42 8.13 -14.60
CA LYS A 94 -3.52 9.20 -14.17
C LYS A 94 -4.26 10.32 -13.44
N SER A 95 -5.41 10.77 -13.95
CA SER A 95 -6.19 11.85 -13.33
C SER A 95 -6.67 11.45 -11.93
N PHE A 96 -7.04 10.18 -11.74
CA PHE A 96 -7.42 9.60 -10.45
C PHE A 96 -6.24 9.65 -9.47
N LEU A 97 -5.04 9.21 -9.89
CA LEU A 97 -3.84 9.27 -9.06
C LEU A 97 -3.47 10.70 -8.66
N GLU A 98 -3.57 11.65 -9.60
CA GLU A 98 -3.33 13.06 -9.31
C GLU A 98 -4.36 13.63 -8.32
N LYS A 99 -5.62 13.21 -8.43
CA LYS A 99 -6.70 13.63 -7.53
C LYS A 99 -6.57 13.03 -6.13
N ILE A 100 -6.04 11.82 -5.99
CA ILE A 100 -5.71 11.23 -4.67
C ILE A 100 -4.84 12.19 -3.85
N LEU A 101 -3.88 12.87 -4.47
CA LEU A 101 -3.00 13.81 -3.76
C LEU A 101 -3.72 15.05 -3.25
N ASP A 102 -4.71 15.53 -4.00
CA ASP A 102 -5.56 16.64 -3.54
C ASP A 102 -6.35 16.22 -2.30
N VAL A 103 -6.88 14.99 -2.31
CA VAL A 103 -7.58 14.38 -1.17
C VAL A 103 -6.64 14.22 0.03
N VAL A 104 -5.45 13.64 -0.16
CA VAL A 104 -4.44 13.49 0.90
C VAL A 104 -4.08 14.84 1.51
N THR A 105 -3.89 15.86 0.66
CA THR A 105 -3.56 17.21 1.11
C THR A 105 -4.69 17.82 1.93
N GLU A 106 -5.94 17.69 1.49
CA GLU A 106 -7.13 18.16 2.24
C GLU A 106 -7.25 17.45 3.60
N LEU A 107 -7.11 16.12 3.61
CA LEU A 107 -7.20 15.32 4.82
C LEU A 107 -6.09 15.65 5.82
N LYS A 108 -4.84 15.84 5.34
CA LYS A 108 -3.72 16.26 6.20
C LYS A 108 -3.88 17.68 6.72
N ARG A 109 -4.52 18.61 5.99
CA ARG A 109 -4.85 19.94 6.52
C ARG A 109 -5.86 19.86 7.68
N ALA A 110 -6.85 18.98 7.56
CA ALA A 110 -7.86 18.76 8.61
C ALA A 110 -7.30 17.95 9.79
N SER A 111 -6.39 17.02 9.53
CA SER A 111 -5.76 16.12 10.50
C SER A 111 -4.26 16.00 10.21
N PRO A 112 -3.41 16.89 10.77
CA PRO A 112 -1.97 16.93 10.48
C PRO A 112 -1.21 15.64 10.83
N ASN A 113 -1.75 14.82 11.73
CA ASN A 113 -1.20 13.52 12.12
C ASN A 113 -1.73 12.35 11.28
N CYS A 114 -2.53 12.62 10.24
CA CYS A 114 -3.05 11.60 9.35
C CYS A 114 -1.90 10.95 8.56
N LEU A 115 -1.68 9.65 8.75
CA LEU A 115 -0.61 8.91 8.10
C LEU A 115 -1.03 8.51 6.69
N PHE A 116 -0.21 8.85 5.70
CA PHE A 116 -0.39 8.41 4.33
C PHE A 116 0.57 7.27 4.01
N LEU A 117 0.02 6.05 3.89
CA LEU A 117 0.70 4.88 3.36
C LEU A 117 0.32 4.69 1.89
N CYS A 118 1.34 4.63 1.03
CA CYS A 118 1.16 4.37 -0.38
C CYS A 118 1.86 3.07 -0.79
N ASP A 119 1.08 2.16 -1.35
CA ASP A 119 1.58 1.03 -2.13
C ASP A 119 1.61 1.41 -3.62
N PRO A 120 2.79 1.67 -4.22
CA PRO A 120 2.91 2.19 -5.58
C PRO A 120 2.80 1.06 -6.61
N VAL A 121 1.62 0.44 -6.71
CA VAL A 121 1.37 -0.72 -7.58
C VAL A 121 1.57 -0.36 -9.05
N LEU A 122 2.78 -0.59 -9.56
CA LEU A 122 3.19 -0.28 -10.94
C LEU A 122 3.35 -1.55 -11.76
N GLY A 123 3.78 -2.64 -11.12
CA GLY A 123 4.10 -3.87 -11.80
C GLY A 123 4.92 -4.83 -10.94
N ASP A 124 5.20 -6.00 -11.50
CA ASP A 124 6.05 -7.00 -10.86
C ASP A 124 6.71 -7.87 -11.95
N ASP A 125 7.76 -8.62 -11.60
CA ASP A 125 8.48 -9.53 -12.50
C ASP A 125 8.89 -8.89 -13.85
N GLY A 126 9.31 -7.63 -13.83
CA GLY A 126 9.72 -6.90 -15.03
C GLY A 126 8.56 -6.43 -15.92
N LYS A 127 7.30 -6.59 -15.50
CA LYS A 127 6.12 -6.24 -16.29
C LYS A 127 5.30 -5.16 -15.60
N MET A 128 5.03 -4.09 -16.35
CA MET A 128 4.12 -3.01 -15.92
C MET A 128 2.65 -3.47 -16.00
N TYR A 129 1.87 -3.10 -14.98
CA TYR A 129 0.42 -3.29 -14.91
C TYR A 129 -0.37 -2.02 -15.24
N VAL A 130 0.31 -0.87 -15.23
CA VAL A 130 -0.27 0.45 -15.43
C VAL A 130 0.49 1.22 -16.53
N PRO A 131 -0.12 2.26 -17.12
CA PRO A 131 0.57 3.14 -18.07
C PRO A 131 1.86 3.73 -17.48
N SER A 132 2.92 3.83 -18.29
CA SER A 132 4.23 4.31 -17.83
C SER A 132 4.23 5.77 -17.34
N GLU A 133 3.27 6.57 -17.80
CA GLU A 133 3.08 7.96 -17.37
C GLU A 133 2.73 8.11 -15.88
N LEU A 134 2.26 7.04 -15.21
CA LEU A 134 2.03 7.06 -13.76
C LEU A 134 3.34 7.10 -12.98
N ILE A 135 4.45 6.59 -13.54
CA ILE A 135 5.75 6.52 -12.86
C ILE A 135 6.22 7.93 -12.47
N ASP A 136 6.06 8.91 -13.37
CA ASP A 136 6.47 10.29 -13.11
C ASP A 136 5.58 10.93 -12.03
N VAL A 137 4.26 10.66 -12.05
CA VAL A 137 3.36 11.12 -10.98
C VAL A 137 3.78 10.53 -9.62
N TYR A 138 4.13 9.25 -9.57
CA TYR A 138 4.62 8.64 -8.34
C TYR A 138 5.92 9.29 -7.87
N ARG A 139 6.92 9.40 -8.74
CA ARG A 139 8.24 9.95 -8.41
C ARG A 139 8.18 11.42 -7.96
N GLU A 140 7.42 12.24 -8.68
CA GLU A 140 7.42 13.69 -8.50
C GLU A 140 6.43 14.17 -7.44
N ARG A 141 5.35 13.42 -7.20
CA ARG A 141 4.26 13.89 -6.32
C ARG A 141 3.90 12.93 -5.19
N ILE A 142 3.84 11.63 -5.44
CA ILE A 142 3.45 10.65 -4.40
C ILE A 142 4.59 10.39 -3.42
N VAL A 143 5.78 10.09 -3.92
CA VAL A 143 6.96 9.79 -3.09
C VAL A 143 7.25 10.94 -2.09
N PRO A 144 7.23 12.22 -2.49
CA PRO A 144 7.41 13.33 -1.54
C PRO A 144 6.28 13.51 -0.53
N SER A 145 5.09 12.96 -0.79
CA SER A 145 3.88 13.17 0.03
C SER A 145 3.61 12.01 0.99
N ALA A 146 4.10 10.81 0.67
CA ALA A 146 3.87 9.56 1.40
C ALA A 146 4.70 9.50 2.68
N ASP A 147 4.04 9.27 3.83
CA ASP A 147 4.74 9.02 5.08
C ASP A 147 5.37 7.62 5.06
N ILE A 148 4.69 6.65 4.44
CA ILE A 148 5.17 5.28 4.29
C ILE A 148 4.99 4.85 2.83
N LEU A 149 6.03 4.31 2.22
CA LEU A 149 5.99 3.66 0.90
C LEU A 149 6.23 2.17 1.05
N THR A 150 5.47 1.35 0.31
CA THR A 150 5.61 -0.12 0.36
C THR A 150 5.89 -0.79 -0.99
N PRO A 151 6.90 -0.34 -1.77
CA PRO A 151 7.17 -0.92 -3.08
C PRO A 151 7.66 -2.37 -2.99
N ASN A 152 7.42 -3.17 -4.02
CA ASN A 152 8.24 -4.37 -4.27
C ASN A 152 9.62 -4.00 -4.87
N GLN A 153 10.50 -4.97 -5.10
CA GLN A 153 11.81 -4.70 -5.72
C GLN A 153 11.70 -4.02 -7.10
N PHE A 154 10.81 -4.48 -7.98
CA PHE A 154 10.65 -3.90 -9.31
C PHE A 154 10.20 -2.44 -9.26
N GLU A 155 9.25 -2.13 -8.40
CA GLU A 155 8.76 -0.78 -8.13
C GLU A 155 9.83 0.11 -7.51
N LEU A 156 10.62 -0.43 -6.57
CA LEU A 156 11.75 0.29 -6.00
C LEU A 156 12.77 0.67 -7.09
N GLU A 157 13.08 -0.24 -8.01
CA GLU A 157 13.97 0.04 -9.14
C GLU A 157 13.39 1.12 -10.06
N LEU A 158 12.09 1.04 -10.36
CA LEU A 158 11.40 2.05 -11.16
C LEU A 158 11.41 3.40 -10.47
N LEU A 159 11.04 3.49 -9.20
CA LEU A 159 10.94 4.77 -8.51
C LEU A 159 12.31 5.40 -8.25
N SER A 160 13.30 4.60 -7.86
CA SER A 160 14.67 5.08 -7.60
C SER A 160 15.47 5.35 -8.88
N GLY A 161 15.19 4.63 -9.96
CA GLY A 161 15.99 4.62 -11.19
C GLY A 161 17.27 3.79 -11.09
N ALA A 162 17.44 3.00 -10.02
CA ALA A 162 18.61 2.16 -9.79
C ALA A 162 18.25 0.67 -9.83
N LYS A 163 19.18 -0.18 -10.29
CA LYS A 163 19.03 -1.63 -10.22
C LYS A 163 19.38 -2.14 -8.83
N VAL A 164 18.67 -3.17 -8.40
CA VAL A 164 18.82 -3.81 -7.10
C VAL A 164 19.17 -5.27 -7.31
N THR A 165 20.44 -5.60 -7.08
CA THR A 165 20.97 -6.97 -7.17
C THR A 165 21.59 -7.45 -5.86
N SER A 166 21.65 -6.55 -4.86
CA SER A 166 22.15 -6.82 -3.52
C SER A 166 21.37 -6.01 -2.47
N GLU A 167 21.49 -6.41 -1.21
CA GLU A 167 20.89 -5.68 -0.09
C GLU A 167 21.47 -4.27 0.07
N GLU A 168 22.76 -4.08 -0.20
CA GLU A 168 23.39 -2.76 -0.16
C GLU A 168 22.81 -1.82 -1.23
N GLU A 169 22.56 -2.32 -2.43
CA GLU A 169 21.91 -1.57 -3.51
C GLU A 169 20.45 -1.27 -3.16
N ALA A 170 19.73 -2.20 -2.53
CA ALA A 170 18.38 -1.98 -2.05
C ALA A 170 18.34 -0.83 -1.03
N LEU A 171 19.25 -0.79 -0.06
CA LEU A 171 19.36 0.30 0.91
C LEU A 171 19.66 1.64 0.23
N LYS A 172 20.55 1.68 -0.77
CA LYS A 172 20.82 2.90 -1.56
C LYS A 172 19.60 3.37 -2.35
N ALA A 173 18.85 2.44 -2.93
CA ALA A 173 17.60 2.76 -3.64
C ALA A 173 16.53 3.29 -2.68
N ILE A 174 16.42 2.72 -1.47
CA ILE A 174 15.56 3.25 -0.41
C ILE A 174 16.00 4.66 -0.01
N ASP A 175 17.29 4.90 0.19
CA ASP A 175 17.83 6.23 0.54
C ASP A 175 17.50 7.28 -0.54
N CYS A 176 17.49 6.89 -1.81
CA CYS A 176 17.03 7.74 -2.90
C CYS A 176 15.57 8.19 -2.69
N LEU A 177 14.66 7.28 -2.32
CA LEU A 177 13.26 7.63 -2.08
C LEU A 177 13.06 8.43 -0.78
N LEU A 178 13.79 8.12 0.28
CA LEU A 178 13.78 8.90 1.52
C LEU A 178 14.25 10.34 1.27
N SER A 179 15.33 10.53 0.49
CA SER A 179 15.85 11.85 0.13
C SER A 179 14.87 12.70 -0.70
N ARG A 180 13.88 12.06 -1.35
CA ARG A 180 12.81 12.72 -2.11
C ARG A 180 11.59 13.10 -1.27
N GLY A 181 11.57 12.77 0.02
CA GLY A 181 10.57 13.27 0.98
C GLY A 181 9.75 12.19 1.68
N SER A 182 9.86 10.91 1.30
CA SER A 182 9.22 9.85 2.05
C SER A 182 9.87 9.66 3.42
N LYS A 183 9.08 9.38 4.46
CA LYS A 183 9.60 9.23 5.82
C LYS A 183 10.00 7.80 6.18
N CYS A 184 9.44 6.82 5.47
CA CYS A 184 9.70 5.41 5.67
C CYS A 184 9.45 4.66 4.37
N VAL A 185 10.36 3.77 3.99
CA VAL A 185 10.20 2.88 2.84
C VAL A 185 10.35 1.45 3.33
N ILE A 186 9.38 0.61 3.01
CA ILE A 186 9.36 -0.81 3.35
C ILE A 186 9.27 -1.59 2.04
N VAL A 187 10.39 -2.17 1.62
CA VAL A 187 10.44 -3.00 0.42
C VAL A 187 9.89 -4.37 0.79
N THR A 188 8.76 -4.74 0.20
CA THR A 188 7.97 -5.92 0.61
C THR A 188 8.63 -7.23 0.21
N SER A 189 9.21 -7.28 -0.98
CA SER A 189 9.88 -8.46 -1.53
C SER A 189 11.16 -8.07 -2.27
N ILE A 190 12.29 -8.55 -1.77
CA ILE A 190 13.58 -8.51 -2.45
C ILE A 190 14.05 -9.94 -2.68
N GLU A 191 14.37 -10.24 -3.93
CA GLU A 191 15.02 -11.48 -4.32
C GLU A 191 16.53 -11.27 -4.35
N LEU A 192 17.22 -11.87 -3.38
CA LEU A 192 18.68 -11.85 -3.33
C LEU A 192 19.25 -13.14 -3.91
N PRO A 193 20.35 -13.09 -4.69
CA PRO A 193 20.97 -14.28 -5.28
C PRO A 193 21.35 -15.38 -4.27
N SER A 194 21.57 -15.01 -3.02
CA SER A 194 21.95 -15.91 -1.93
C SER A 194 20.79 -16.67 -1.28
N SER A 195 19.53 -16.34 -1.60
CA SER A 195 18.35 -17.01 -1.03
C SER A 195 17.35 -17.42 -2.10
N THR A 196 17.25 -18.72 -2.35
CA THR A 196 16.28 -19.28 -3.32
C THR A 196 14.89 -19.45 -2.71
N ASP A 197 14.83 -19.69 -1.39
CA ASP A 197 13.61 -20.15 -0.71
C ASP A 197 13.04 -19.10 0.26
N THR A 198 13.65 -17.91 0.36
CA THR A 198 13.14 -16.81 1.19
C THR A 198 13.03 -15.51 0.39
N LEU A 199 12.08 -14.67 0.79
CA LEU A 199 11.99 -13.27 0.43
C LEU A 199 12.56 -12.44 1.58
N VAL A 200 13.23 -11.34 1.23
CA VAL A 200 13.67 -10.35 2.20
C VAL A 200 12.73 -9.16 2.15
N LEU A 201 12.15 -8.82 3.30
CA LEU A 201 11.50 -7.54 3.55
C LEU A 201 12.52 -6.62 4.21
N LEU A 202 12.71 -5.43 3.63
CA LEU A 202 13.69 -4.46 4.09
C LEU A 202 13.05 -3.09 4.27
N GLY A 203 13.07 -2.58 5.49
CA GLY A 203 12.54 -1.28 5.85
C GLY A 203 13.62 -0.31 6.30
N LYS A 204 13.50 0.96 5.92
CA LYS A 204 14.34 2.04 6.46
C LYS A 204 13.52 3.32 6.70
N SER A 205 13.74 3.95 7.84
CA SER A 205 13.13 5.25 8.18
C SER A 205 14.07 6.42 7.85
N GLU A 206 13.51 7.64 7.74
CA GLU A 206 14.26 8.89 7.56
C GLU A 206 15.27 9.16 8.69
N LYS A 207 15.08 8.50 9.84
CA LYS A 207 16.00 8.57 11.00
C LYS A 207 17.19 7.61 10.88
N GLY A 208 17.24 6.81 9.82
CA GLY A 208 18.29 5.84 9.56
C GLY A 208 18.09 4.49 10.26
N GLU A 209 16.94 4.25 10.89
CA GLU A 209 16.61 2.95 11.48
C GLU A 209 16.34 1.94 10.36
N VAL A 210 16.93 0.76 10.45
CA VAL A 210 16.80 -0.31 9.44
C VAL A 210 16.18 -1.54 10.09
N ALA A 211 15.20 -2.14 9.42
CA ALA A 211 14.59 -3.39 9.80
C ALA A 211 14.68 -4.39 8.65
N ARG A 212 14.98 -5.64 8.96
CA ARG A 212 15.13 -6.73 7.99
C ARG A 212 14.41 -7.96 8.48
N ILE A 213 13.58 -8.55 7.61
CA ILE A 213 12.82 -9.77 7.91
C ILE A 213 13.01 -10.73 6.75
N GLU A 214 13.34 -11.99 7.05
CA GLU A 214 13.34 -13.08 6.07
C GLU A 214 12.06 -13.90 6.22
N ILE A 215 11.43 -14.19 5.09
CA ILE A 215 10.13 -14.85 5.05
C ILE A 215 10.22 -16.00 4.05
N PRO A 216 9.80 -17.23 4.40
CA PRO A 216 9.80 -18.34 3.46
C PRO A 216 8.93 -18.03 2.23
N LYS A 217 9.43 -18.35 1.04
CA LYS A 217 8.62 -18.39 -0.19
C LYS A 217 7.65 -19.55 -0.08
N LEU A 218 6.38 -19.27 -0.34
CA LEU A 218 5.34 -20.29 -0.46
C LEU A 218 5.06 -20.53 -1.94
N GLU A 219 5.10 -21.79 -2.38
CA GLU A 219 4.73 -22.16 -3.74
C GLU A 219 3.21 -22.05 -3.93
N GLY A 220 2.78 -21.30 -4.95
CA GLY A 220 1.38 -21.23 -5.34
C GLY A 220 1.01 -19.94 -6.08
N PRO A 221 -0.12 -19.91 -6.80
CA PRO A 221 -0.58 -18.72 -7.54
C PRO A 221 -1.29 -17.73 -6.61
N PHE A 222 -0.65 -17.32 -5.52
CA PHE A 222 -1.18 -16.31 -4.61
C PHE A 222 -1.06 -14.93 -5.27
N ARG A 223 -2.17 -14.21 -5.39
CA ARG A 223 -2.20 -12.84 -5.93
C ARG A 223 -2.92 -11.95 -4.93
N GLY A 224 -2.44 -10.71 -4.79
CA GLY A 224 -2.93 -9.79 -3.75
C GLY A 224 -2.23 -9.97 -2.40
N ASN A 225 -0.96 -10.39 -2.40
CA ASN A 225 -0.17 -10.41 -1.18
C ASN A 225 0.17 -8.95 -0.81
N TRP A 226 -0.55 -8.42 0.16
CA TRP A 226 -0.53 -7.02 0.60
C TRP A 226 0.37 -6.79 1.82
N GLY A 227 1.23 -5.75 1.69
CA GLY A 227 2.14 -5.12 2.69
C GLY A 227 1.74 -5.17 4.19
N PRO A 228 2.67 -5.09 5.18
CA PRO A 228 2.66 -5.97 6.35
C PRO A 228 1.61 -5.59 7.38
N LEU A 229 0.63 -6.48 7.55
CA LEU A 229 -0.33 -6.44 8.65
C LEU A 229 -0.15 -7.69 9.53
N LEU A 230 0.67 -7.55 10.58
CA LEU A 230 0.89 -8.60 11.59
C LEU A 230 -0.08 -8.47 12.78
N CYS A 231 -0.60 -9.60 13.26
CA CYS A 231 -1.13 -9.78 14.62
C CYS A 231 -0.87 -11.22 15.11
N PRO A 232 -0.45 -11.46 16.37
CA PRO A 232 -0.25 -12.81 16.89
C PRO A 232 -1.58 -13.41 17.42
N PRO A 233 -1.82 -14.74 17.34
CA PRO A 233 -2.97 -15.35 18.00
C PRO A 233 -2.67 -15.70 19.47
N VAL A 234 -3.62 -15.38 20.34
CA VAL A 234 -3.72 -15.92 21.70
C VAL A 234 -4.48 -17.26 21.63
N GLY A 235 -3.80 -18.33 22.03
CA GLY A 235 -4.43 -19.47 22.70
C GLY A 235 -5.29 -20.41 21.85
N MET A 236 -4.67 -21.13 20.93
CA MET A 236 -5.03 -22.48 20.44
C MET A 236 -4.00 -22.83 19.36
N GLU A 237 -3.35 -23.99 19.38
CA GLU A 237 -2.38 -24.37 18.33
C GLU A 237 -3.06 -24.43 16.95
N PRO A 238 -2.70 -23.56 15.99
CA PRO A 238 -3.18 -23.61 14.62
C PRO A 238 -2.00 -23.89 13.64
N PRO A 239 -2.26 -24.12 12.34
CA PRO A 239 -1.19 -24.11 11.34
C PRO A 239 -0.39 -22.79 11.41
N ARG A 240 0.90 -22.90 11.11
CA ARG A 240 1.92 -21.84 11.25
C ARG A 240 1.50 -20.53 10.55
N PRO A 241 1.85 -19.36 11.13
CA PRO A 241 1.32 -18.06 10.74
C PRO A 241 1.52 -17.74 9.25
N THR A 242 0.43 -17.35 8.62
CA THR A 242 0.37 -16.76 7.28
C THR A 242 0.80 -15.30 7.38
N VAL A 243 2.01 -14.99 6.91
CA VAL A 243 2.39 -13.61 6.62
C VAL A 243 1.97 -13.34 5.17
N ILE A 244 0.83 -12.69 5.00
CA ILE A 244 0.60 -11.91 3.79
C ILE A 244 1.37 -10.62 4.05
N VAL A 245 2.57 -10.58 3.46
CA VAL A 245 3.53 -9.49 3.62
C VAL A 245 2.94 -8.27 3.07
#